data_AF-A0A7V3ITY1-F1
#
_entry.id   AF-A0A7V3ITY1-F1
#
_cell.length_a   1.000
_cell.length_b   1.000
_cell.length_c   1.000
_cell.angle_alpha   90.00
_cell.angle_beta   90.00
_cell.angle_gamma   90.00
#
_symmetry.space_group_name_H-M   'P 1'
#
loop_
_entity.id
_entity.type
_entity.pdbx_description
1 polymer ?
#
loop_
_entity_poly.entity_id
_entity_poly.type
_entity_poly.pdbx_seq_one_letter_code
_entity_poly.pdbx_strand_id
1 'polypeptide(L)'
;MKHIAALFLILLIFNSCQNNRVTNKTNETQNSKETVQNNVPQNKSLDKGYQLMKQYCFSCHFETPDPAKKDQMIAPPMSNVQEHYKSVYSDKDDFIKAVVSYVNKPDVSKSLMPGAARRFGTMPAMPIGNDHLHLIAETLFDYPFKSNINKEALKTADNPGTIEKAQLGQEDLNKIKNLITELQNTHPTSVDEYQALGKKVFDTAKMMLLNKNYKDNTLKNLQVFFHGLEDDMHHLMSVKSMEEGQKYQEELLNKLKTYGNYFK
;
A
#
# COMPACT_ATOMS: atom_id res chain seq x y z
N MET A 1 -6.57 -12.03 61.08
CA MET A 1 -5.63 -13.15 61.34
C MET A 1 -5.86 -14.17 60.24
N LYS A 2 -5.10 -14.11 59.14
CA LYS A 2 -3.87 -14.89 58.89
C LYS A 2 -4.08 -16.41 59.11
N HIS A 3 -4.14 -17.09 57.96
CA HIS A 3 -3.73 -18.47 57.65
C HIS A 3 -4.36 -19.63 58.42
N ILE A 4 -5.18 -20.43 57.72
CA ILE A 4 -5.15 -21.89 57.88
C ILE A 4 -5.11 -22.52 56.49
N ALA A 5 -4.01 -23.22 56.24
CA ALA A 5 -3.76 -24.07 55.09
C ALA A 5 -4.46 -25.42 55.26
N ALA A 6 -5.07 -25.92 54.19
CA ALA A 6 -5.41 -27.32 53.97
C ALA A 6 -5.47 -27.49 52.45
N LEU A 7 -4.40 -27.93 51.78
CA LEU A 7 -4.03 -29.33 51.58
C LEU A 7 -5.18 -30.17 50.99
N PHE A 8 -5.38 -30.06 49.68
CA PHE A 8 -5.99 -31.13 48.88
C PHE A 8 -5.20 -31.33 47.58
N LEU A 9 -4.28 -32.29 47.70
CA LEU A 9 -3.65 -33.05 46.63
C LEU A 9 -4.71 -33.96 45.98
N ILE A 10 -5.22 -33.63 44.79
CA ILE A 10 -5.96 -34.54 43.91
C ILE A 10 -5.51 -34.22 42.47
N LEU A 11 -4.45 -34.90 42.02
CA LEU A 11 -4.49 -36.11 41.19
C LEU A 11 -4.63 -35.79 39.70
N LEU A 12 -3.47 -35.82 39.03
CA LEU A 12 -3.28 -35.99 37.61
C LEU A 12 -4.15 -37.14 37.08
N ILE A 13 -5.04 -36.84 36.12
CA ILE A 13 -5.61 -37.86 35.26
C ILE A 13 -4.99 -37.67 33.88
N PHE A 14 -3.84 -38.31 33.69
CA PHE A 14 -3.33 -38.62 32.36
C PHE A 14 -4.28 -39.63 31.71
N ASN A 15 -5.11 -39.19 30.75
CA ASN A 15 -5.65 -40.10 29.75
C ASN A 15 -4.63 -40.24 28.62
N SER A 16 -3.66 -41.12 28.88
CA SER A 16 -2.82 -41.78 27.89
C SER A 16 -3.60 -42.97 27.35
N CYS A 17 -3.99 -42.92 26.08
CA CYS A 17 -4.34 -44.11 25.29
C CYS A 17 -3.38 -44.19 24.11
N GLN A 18 -2.27 -44.90 24.29
CA GLN A 18 -1.61 -45.63 23.20
C GLN A 18 -2.22 -47.02 23.17
N ASN A 19 -2.65 -47.49 22.00
CA ASN A 19 -2.10 -48.71 21.40
C ASN A 19 -2.92 -49.09 20.15
N ASN A 20 -2.29 -49.02 18.98
CA ASN A 20 -2.42 -50.14 18.05
C ASN A 20 -1.08 -50.32 17.33
N ARG A 21 -0.20 -51.11 17.94
CA ARG A 21 0.99 -51.66 17.29
C ARG A 21 0.56 -52.89 16.49
N VAL A 22 0.47 -52.75 15.17
CA VAL A 22 0.76 -53.88 14.28
C VAL A 22 2.26 -53.86 14.04
N THR A 23 2.91 -54.85 14.62
CA THR A 23 4.30 -55.22 14.43
C THR A 23 4.54 -55.68 12.99
N ASN A 24 5.62 -55.21 12.36
CA ASN A 24 6.56 -56.06 11.62
C ASN A 24 7.94 -55.37 11.56
N LYS A 25 8.95 -56.10 12.05
CA LYS A 25 10.41 -55.93 11.86
C LYS A 25 10.74 -55.97 10.34
N THR A 26 11.82 -55.45 9.74
CA THR A 26 13.22 -55.20 10.14
C THR A 26 13.95 -54.48 8.96
N ASN A 27 15.05 -53.77 9.28
CA ASN A 27 16.27 -53.50 8.49
C ASN A 27 16.31 -52.47 7.32
N GLU A 28 17.16 -51.45 7.55
CA GLU A 28 18.18 -50.81 6.69
C GLU A 28 17.82 -50.11 5.35
N THR A 29 18.20 -48.81 5.35
CA THR A 29 18.80 -48.01 4.28
C THR A 29 18.09 -47.90 2.91
N GLN A 30 17.50 -46.74 2.64
CA GLN A 30 17.90 -45.76 1.61
C GLN A 30 16.73 -44.84 1.21
N ASN A 31 17.02 -43.54 1.18
CA ASN A 31 16.46 -42.51 0.29
C ASN A 31 14.92 -42.45 0.11
N SER A 32 14.30 -41.41 0.67
CA SER A 32 13.23 -40.73 -0.07
C SER A 32 13.16 -39.25 0.30
N LYS A 33 13.20 -38.42 -0.73
CA LYS A 33 12.80 -37.01 -0.73
C LYS A 33 11.40 -36.90 -0.14
N GLU A 34 11.26 -36.23 1.00
CA GLU A 34 10.00 -35.56 1.33
C GLU A 34 10.10 -34.10 0.90
N THR A 35 9.72 -33.88 -0.36
CA THR A 35 9.20 -32.61 -0.82
C THR A 35 7.92 -32.34 -0.02
N VAL A 36 8.00 -31.47 0.98
CA VAL A 36 6.81 -30.91 1.64
C VAL A 36 6.17 -29.95 0.65
N GLN A 37 5.32 -30.51 -0.21
CA GLN A 37 4.45 -29.77 -1.10
C GLN A 37 3.27 -29.26 -0.27
N ASN A 38 3.44 -28.06 0.30
CA ASN A 38 2.39 -27.37 1.04
C ASN A 38 1.32 -26.86 0.06
N ASN A 39 0.44 -27.75 -0.40
CA ASN A 39 -0.86 -27.34 -0.95
C ASN A 39 -1.80 -26.96 0.21
N VAL A 40 -1.45 -25.87 0.91
CA VAL A 40 -2.44 -25.14 1.73
C VAL A 40 -3.39 -24.47 0.73
N PRO A 41 -4.71 -24.64 0.86
CA PRO A 41 -5.67 -23.92 0.02
C PRO A 41 -5.34 -22.43 0.01
N GLN A 42 -5.26 -21.81 -1.17
CA GLN A 42 -4.82 -20.42 -1.34
C GLN A 42 -5.57 -19.45 -0.41
N ASN A 43 -6.86 -19.68 -0.12
CA ASN A 43 -7.64 -18.88 0.83
C ASN A 43 -7.11 -18.98 2.27
N LYS A 44 -6.68 -20.16 2.71
CA LYS A 44 -6.16 -20.43 4.06
C LYS A 44 -4.76 -19.84 4.24
N SER A 45 -3.97 -19.75 3.16
CA SER A 45 -2.68 -19.04 3.18
C SER A 45 -2.89 -17.53 3.34
N LEU A 46 -3.78 -16.96 2.52
CA LEU A 46 -4.14 -15.54 2.56
C LEU A 46 -4.70 -15.13 3.94
N ASP A 47 -5.62 -15.93 4.50
CA ASP A 47 -6.20 -15.67 5.82
C ASP A 47 -5.12 -15.66 6.91
N LYS A 48 -4.20 -16.65 6.90
CA LYS A 48 -3.12 -16.74 7.88
C LYS A 48 -2.16 -15.56 7.79
N GLY A 49 -1.70 -15.21 6.60
CA GLY A 49 -0.81 -14.07 6.44
C GLY A 49 -1.48 -12.75 6.81
N TYR A 50 -2.78 -12.60 6.56
CA TYR A 50 -3.52 -11.41 6.97
C TYR A 50 -3.65 -11.33 8.51
N GLN A 51 -3.83 -12.45 9.21
CA GLN A 51 -3.75 -12.46 10.69
C GLN A 51 -2.37 -12.00 11.18
N LEU A 52 -1.29 -12.45 10.53
CA LEU A 52 0.06 -12.00 10.85
C LEU A 52 0.22 -10.49 10.58
N MET A 53 -0.34 -9.96 9.50
CA MET A 53 -0.34 -8.51 9.23
C MET A 53 -1.08 -7.72 10.31
N LYS A 54 -2.23 -8.21 10.78
CA LYS A 54 -2.94 -7.60 11.92
C LYS A 54 -2.10 -7.59 13.18
N GLN A 55 -1.36 -8.66 13.44
CA GLN A 55 -0.54 -8.80 14.63
C GLN A 55 0.72 -7.92 14.61
N TYR A 56 1.41 -7.87 13.47
CA TYR A 56 2.74 -7.27 13.38
C TYR A 56 2.79 -5.93 12.66
N CYS A 57 1.84 -5.65 11.77
CA CYS A 57 1.92 -4.50 10.86
C CYS A 57 0.87 -3.43 11.18
N PHE A 58 -0.37 -3.82 11.48
CA PHE A 58 -1.49 -2.88 11.56
C PHE A 58 -1.57 -2.08 12.87
N SER A 59 -0.68 -2.34 13.82
CA SER A 59 -0.48 -1.45 14.97
C SER A 59 0.03 -0.07 14.54
N CYS A 60 0.76 -0.01 13.42
CA CYS A 60 1.36 1.22 12.90
C CYS A 60 0.81 1.60 11.53
N HIS A 61 0.58 0.60 10.66
CA HIS A 61 0.08 0.79 9.30
C HIS A 61 -1.44 0.67 9.27
N PHE A 62 -2.14 1.72 8.87
CA PHE A 62 -3.55 1.56 8.53
C PHE A 62 -3.69 0.63 7.33
N GLU A 63 -4.75 -0.18 7.31
CA GLU A 63 -5.00 -1.10 6.20
C GLU A 63 -5.17 -0.32 4.87
N THR A 64 -5.94 0.76 4.92
CA THR A 64 -6.14 1.72 3.81
C THR A 64 -6.06 3.16 4.32
N PRO A 65 -5.93 4.18 3.44
CA PRO A 65 -5.89 5.57 3.87
C PRO A 65 -7.19 5.96 4.57
N ASP A 66 -7.08 6.62 5.73
CA ASP A 66 -8.21 7.22 6.44
C ASP A 66 -7.94 8.73 6.62
N PRO A 67 -8.56 9.60 5.78
CA PRO A 67 -8.37 11.04 5.89
C PRO A 67 -8.76 11.62 7.26
N ALA A 68 -9.74 11.01 7.95
CA ALA A 68 -10.19 11.48 9.25
C ALA A 68 -9.18 11.18 10.36
N LYS A 69 -8.30 10.20 10.15
CA LYS A 69 -7.26 9.77 11.11
C LYS A 69 -5.85 10.05 10.62
N LYS A 70 -5.68 10.92 9.61
CA LYS A 70 -4.39 11.22 8.98
C LYS A 70 -3.31 11.61 9.99
N ASP A 71 -3.67 12.40 11.01
CA ASP A 71 -2.73 12.91 12.02
C ASP A 71 -2.37 11.85 13.08
N GLN A 72 -3.09 10.73 13.11
CA GLN A 72 -2.82 9.58 13.98
C GLN A 72 -1.90 8.56 13.30
N MET A 73 -1.60 8.73 12.01
CA MET A 73 -0.75 7.81 11.26
C MET A 73 0.71 7.98 11.67
N ILE A 74 1.33 6.87 12.05
CA ILE A 74 2.77 6.78 12.34
C ILE A 74 3.54 5.98 11.28
N ALA A 75 2.85 5.47 10.27
CA ALA A 75 3.41 4.74 9.13
C ALA A 75 2.50 4.93 7.89
N PRO A 76 2.98 4.67 6.66
CA PRO A 76 2.14 4.74 5.47
C PRO A 76 1.04 3.64 5.49
N PRO A 77 -0.13 3.84 4.86
CA PRO A 77 -1.14 2.79 4.75
C PRO A 77 -0.60 1.59 3.98
N MET A 78 -0.99 0.38 4.38
CA MET A 78 -0.46 -0.84 3.79
C MET A 78 -0.86 -1.02 2.33
N SER A 79 -2.04 -0.54 1.93
CA SER A 79 -2.42 -0.46 0.51
C SER A 79 -1.42 0.33 -0.34
N ASN A 80 -0.91 1.45 0.17
CA ASN A 80 0.08 2.26 -0.54
C ASN A 80 1.46 1.55 -0.54
N VAL A 81 1.81 0.85 0.53
CA VAL A 81 3.03 0.02 0.54
C VAL A 81 2.96 -1.04 -0.56
N GLN A 82 1.83 -1.75 -0.67
CA GLN A 82 1.60 -2.73 -1.74
C GLN A 82 1.75 -2.10 -3.12
N GLU A 83 1.08 -0.97 -3.36
CA GLU A 83 1.08 -0.26 -4.64
C GLU A 83 2.49 0.18 -5.07
N HIS A 84 3.22 0.88 -4.21
CA HIS A 84 4.57 1.36 -4.51
C HIS A 84 5.59 0.22 -4.70
N TYR A 85 5.43 -0.90 -4.00
CA TYR A 85 6.33 -2.05 -4.22
C TYR A 85 5.97 -2.82 -5.49
N LYS A 86 4.67 -2.93 -5.84
CA LYS A 86 4.24 -3.59 -7.08
C LYS A 86 4.58 -2.80 -8.35
N SER A 87 4.65 -1.47 -8.27
CA SER A 87 5.04 -0.64 -9.42
C SER A 87 6.51 -0.86 -9.81
N VAL A 88 7.36 -1.29 -8.88
CA VAL A 88 8.77 -1.63 -9.12
C VAL A 88 8.96 -3.14 -9.34
N TYR A 89 8.26 -3.97 -8.58
CA TYR A 89 8.37 -5.43 -8.61
C TYR A 89 7.03 -6.06 -9.00
N SER A 90 6.82 -6.21 -10.31
CA SER A 90 5.62 -6.86 -10.87
C SER A 90 5.65 -8.38 -10.69
N ASP A 91 6.84 -8.97 -10.62
CA ASP A 91 7.04 -10.37 -10.26
C ASP A 91 6.86 -10.59 -8.74
N LYS A 92 6.14 -11.65 -8.39
CA LYS A 92 5.77 -11.96 -7.00
C LYS A 92 6.99 -12.31 -6.15
N ASP A 93 7.96 -13.05 -6.68
CA ASP A 93 9.13 -13.47 -5.91
C ASP A 93 10.05 -12.28 -5.63
N ASP A 94 10.21 -11.39 -6.61
CA ASP A 94 11.01 -10.16 -6.42
C ASP A 94 10.34 -9.18 -5.46
N PHE A 95 9.01 -9.05 -5.52
CA PHE A 95 8.25 -8.29 -4.52
C PHE A 95 8.47 -8.85 -3.11
N ILE A 96 8.35 -10.18 -2.95
CA ILE A 96 8.55 -10.85 -1.66
C ILE A 96 9.96 -10.59 -1.14
N LYS A 97 10.99 -10.79 -1.97
CA LYS A 97 12.39 -10.52 -1.59
C LYS A 97 12.59 -9.08 -1.15
N ALA A 98 12.02 -8.11 -1.87
CA ALA A 98 12.15 -6.70 -1.54
C ALA A 98 11.50 -6.35 -0.20
N VAL A 99 10.26 -6.81 0.04
CA VAL A 99 9.54 -6.58 1.29
C VAL A 99 10.26 -7.26 2.47
N VAL A 100 10.64 -8.53 2.31
CA VAL A 100 11.38 -9.29 3.34
C VAL A 100 12.70 -8.58 3.69
N SER A 101 13.46 -8.14 2.67
CA SER A 101 14.72 -7.42 2.83
C SER A 101 14.53 -6.12 3.60
N TYR A 102 13.51 -5.33 3.22
CA TYR A 102 13.22 -4.05 3.88
C TYR A 102 12.76 -4.25 5.32
N VAL A 103 11.86 -5.18 5.61
CA VAL A 103 11.34 -5.38 6.98
C VAL A 103 12.43 -5.91 7.93
N ASN A 104 13.32 -6.78 7.46
CA ASN A 104 14.44 -7.31 8.26
C ASN A 104 15.50 -6.26 8.55
N LYS A 105 15.80 -5.38 7.59
CA LYS A 105 16.79 -4.32 7.75
C LYS A 105 16.31 -3.04 7.08
N PRO A 106 15.36 -2.32 7.71
CA PRO A 106 14.83 -1.09 7.14
C PRO A 106 15.94 -0.05 7.02
N ASP A 107 16.04 0.54 5.84
CA ASP A 107 17.04 1.55 5.54
C ASP A 107 16.42 2.59 4.61
N VAL A 108 16.66 3.87 4.89
CA VAL A 108 16.09 4.98 4.11
C VAL A 108 16.52 4.90 2.65
N SER A 109 17.78 4.52 2.37
CA SER A 109 18.32 4.40 1.01
C SER A 109 17.70 3.23 0.22
N LYS A 110 17.08 2.27 0.92
CA LYS A 110 16.43 1.10 0.33
C LYS A 110 14.90 1.22 0.30
N SER A 111 14.34 2.31 0.82
CA SER A 111 12.91 2.53 0.81
C SER A 111 12.44 2.94 -0.58
N LEU A 112 11.49 2.19 -1.16
CA LEU A 112 10.76 2.62 -2.34
C LEU A 112 9.75 3.75 -2.06
N MET A 113 9.65 4.19 -0.81
CA MET A 113 8.72 5.23 -0.37
C MET A 113 9.48 6.36 0.35
N PRO A 114 10.36 7.12 -0.34
CA PRO A 114 11.17 8.17 0.29
C PRO A 114 10.31 9.28 0.90
N GLY A 115 9.12 9.55 0.34
CA GLY A 115 8.14 10.46 0.93
C GLY A 115 7.59 9.97 2.28
N ALA A 116 7.37 8.66 2.42
CA ALA A 116 6.96 8.06 3.68
C ALA A 116 8.11 8.10 4.71
N ALA A 117 9.34 7.80 4.29
CA ALA A 117 10.51 7.89 5.16
C ALA A 117 10.73 9.32 5.69
N ARG A 118 10.54 10.36 4.85
CA ARG A 118 10.60 11.77 5.29
C ARG A 118 9.49 12.14 6.28
N ARG A 119 8.28 11.58 6.11
CA ARG A 119 7.12 11.93 6.95
C ARG A 119 7.09 11.18 8.29
N PHE A 120 7.41 9.88 8.27
CA PHE A 120 7.22 8.97 9.40
C PHE A 120 8.54 8.51 10.03
N GLY A 121 9.67 8.80 9.40
CA GLY A 121 10.97 8.24 9.76
C GLY A 121 11.18 6.84 9.19
N THR A 122 12.29 6.21 9.59
CA THR A 122 12.62 4.84 9.20
C THR A 122 11.82 3.86 10.04
N MET A 123 11.20 2.86 9.40
CA MET A 123 10.55 1.75 10.09
C MET A 123 11.56 1.03 10.99
N PRO A 124 11.21 0.64 12.23
CA PRO A 124 12.07 -0.19 13.05
C PRO A 124 12.16 -1.62 12.49
N ALA A 125 13.30 -2.28 12.67
CA ALA A 125 13.43 -3.70 12.32
C ALA A 125 12.48 -4.54 13.19
N MET A 126 11.68 -5.40 12.55
CA MET A 126 10.65 -6.17 13.24
C MET A 126 11.16 -7.58 13.58
N PRO A 127 10.96 -8.07 14.81
CA PRO A 127 11.39 -9.42 15.22
C PRO A 127 10.39 -10.48 14.72
N ILE A 128 10.31 -10.66 13.40
CA ILE A 128 9.41 -11.61 12.74
C ILE A 128 10.24 -12.76 12.19
N GLY A 129 9.85 -14.01 12.47
CA GLY A 129 10.51 -15.18 11.89
C GLY A 129 10.37 -15.23 10.36
N ASN A 130 11.37 -15.75 9.66
CA ASN A 130 11.42 -15.75 8.19
C ASN A 130 10.16 -16.34 7.54
N ASP A 131 9.63 -17.45 8.07
CA ASP A 131 8.42 -18.09 7.51
C ASP A 131 7.19 -17.19 7.63
N HIS A 132 7.02 -16.50 8.77
CA HIS A 132 5.95 -15.54 8.97
C HIS A 132 6.12 -14.31 8.08
N LEU A 133 7.35 -13.79 7.97
CA LEU A 133 7.62 -12.62 7.14
C LEU A 133 7.42 -12.91 5.66
N HIS A 134 7.80 -14.10 5.20
CA HIS A 134 7.51 -14.56 3.85
C HIS A 134 6.01 -14.63 3.60
N LEU A 135 5.24 -15.23 4.51
CA LEU A 135 3.79 -15.33 4.39
C LEU A 135 3.09 -13.95 4.44
N ILE A 136 3.61 -13.02 5.25
CA ILE A 136 3.17 -11.62 5.26
C ILE A 136 3.43 -10.97 3.90
N ALA A 137 4.63 -11.11 3.34
CA ALA A 137 4.99 -10.50 2.06
C ALA A 137 4.17 -11.10 0.89
N GLU A 138 3.97 -12.42 0.91
CA GLU A 138 3.11 -13.12 -0.04
C GLU A 138 1.66 -12.61 0.03
N THR A 139 1.13 -12.52 1.25
CA THR A 139 -0.22 -11.99 1.49
C THR A 139 -0.31 -10.53 1.12
N LEU A 140 0.71 -9.72 1.40
CA LEU A 140 0.76 -8.33 0.99
C LEU A 140 0.70 -8.19 -0.53
N PHE A 141 1.30 -9.12 -1.29
CA PHE A 141 1.18 -9.13 -2.75
C PHE A 141 -0.23 -9.51 -3.20
N ASP A 142 -0.84 -10.56 -2.64
CA ASP A 142 -2.12 -11.07 -3.14
C ASP A 142 -3.37 -10.38 -2.56
N TYR A 143 -3.26 -9.78 -1.37
CA TYR A 143 -4.41 -9.27 -0.64
C TYR A 143 -5.06 -8.10 -1.38
N PRO A 144 -6.35 -8.21 -1.73
CA PRO A 144 -7.06 -7.15 -2.40
C PRO A 144 -7.52 -6.13 -1.35
N PHE A 145 -6.61 -5.24 -0.94
CA PHE A 145 -7.00 -4.11 -0.09
C PHE A 145 -8.22 -3.45 -0.72
N LYS A 146 -9.28 -3.29 0.06
CA LYS A 146 -10.46 -2.55 -0.36
C LYS A 146 -10.06 -1.08 -0.42
N SER A 147 -9.42 -0.69 -1.52
CA SER A 147 -9.24 0.72 -1.81
C SER A 147 -10.61 1.36 -1.67
N ASN A 148 -10.67 2.44 -0.89
CA ASN A 148 -11.88 3.25 -0.76
C ASN A 148 -12.29 3.82 -2.13
N ILE A 149 -11.41 3.69 -3.13
CA ILE A 149 -11.70 3.91 -4.55
C ILE A 149 -12.38 2.66 -5.11
N ASN A 150 -13.70 2.76 -5.31
CA ASN A 150 -14.51 1.75 -5.99
C ASN A 150 -13.86 1.43 -7.37
N LYS A 151 -13.66 0.14 -7.69
CA LYS A 151 -13.05 -0.33 -8.96
C LYS A 151 -13.87 0.02 -10.22
N GLU A 152 -15.15 0.30 -10.07
CA GLU A 152 -16.05 0.86 -11.09
C GLU A 152 -15.73 2.33 -11.40
N ALA A 153 -15.24 3.08 -10.41
CA ALA A 153 -14.81 4.47 -10.52
C ALA A 153 -13.44 4.56 -11.22
N LEU A 154 -12.59 3.53 -11.06
CA LEU A 154 -11.38 3.34 -11.86
C LEU A 154 -11.70 3.02 -13.34
N LYS A 155 -12.79 2.28 -13.62
CA LYS A 155 -13.24 2.03 -15.01
C LYS A 155 -13.78 3.28 -15.70
N THR A 156 -14.21 4.29 -14.94
CA THR A 156 -14.64 5.60 -15.47
C THR A 156 -13.50 6.61 -15.62
N ALA A 157 -12.28 6.30 -15.17
CA ALA A 157 -11.12 7.17 -15.37
C ALA A 157 -10.79 7.34 -16.87
N ASP A 158 -10.99 6.30 -17.68
CA ASP A 158 -10.74 6.40 -19.13
C ASP A 158 -11.89 7.04 -19.91
N ASN A 159 -13.10 7.14 -19.33
CA ASN A 159 -14.25 7.78 -19.96
C ASN A 159 -15.29 8.31 -18.94
N PRO A 160 -15.08 9.49 -18.34
CA PRO A 160 -15.89 10.00 -17.23
C PRO A 160 -17.22 10.67 -17.63
N GLY A 161 -17.67 10.51 -18.88
CA GLY A 161 -18.89 11.14 -19.42
C GLY A 161 -20.22 10.74 -18.77
N THR A 162 -20.23 9.80 -17.84
CA THR A 162 -21.43 9.31 -17.13
C THR A 162 -21.55 9.80 -15.68
N ILE A 163 -20.58 10.58 -15.19
CA ILE A 163 -20.58 11.06 -13.80
C ILE A 163 -21.21 12.45 -13.73
N GLU A 164 -22.19 12.62 -12.84
CA GLU A 164 -22.81 13.91 -12.53
C GLU A 164 -21.74 14.94 -12.14
N LYS A 165 -21.75 16.13 -12.76
CA LYS A 165 -20.69 17.14 -12.60
C LYS A 165 -20.54 17.49 -11.11
N ALA A 166 -19.40 17.15 -10.53
CA ALA A 166 -19.12 17.47 -9.13
C ALA A 166 -19.00 18.99 -8.98
N GLN A 167 -19.78 19.57 -8.07
CA GLN A 167 -19.63 20.97 -7.69
C GLN A 167 -18.33 21.10 -6.89
N LEU A 168 -17.33 21.75 -7.47
CA LEU A 168 -16.15 22.19 -6.71
C LEU A 168 -16.35 23.63 -6.25
N GLY A 169 -15.76 23.95 -5.11
CA GLY A 169 -15.65 25.34 -4.69
C GLY A 169 -14.90 26.14 -5.75
N GLN A 170 -15.34 27.38 -5.99
CA GLN A 170 -14.73 28.29 -6.97
C GLN A 170 -13.22 28.46 -6.76
N GLU A 171 -12.77 28.42 -5.50
CA GLU A 171 -11.35 28.48 -5.15
C GLU A 171 -10.56 27.30 -5.75
N ASP A 172 -11.06 26.08 -5.61
CA ASP A 172 -10.38 24.88 -6.09
C ASP A 172 -10.49 24.73 -7.61
N LEU A 173 -11.57 25.20 -8.23
CA LEU A 173 -11.63 25.38 -9.69
C LEU A 173 -10.55 26.34 -10.20
N ASN A 174 -10.32 27.43 -9.47
CA ASN A 174 -9.27 28.38 -9.83
C ASN A 174 -7.88 27.77 -9.63
N LYS A 175 -7.66 26.93 -8.61
CA LYS A 175 -6.42 26.16 -8.45
C LYS A 175 -6.14 25.27 -9.65
N ILE A 176 -7.14 24.52 -10.15
CA ILE A 176 -6.98 23.68 -11.35
C ILE A 176 -6.66 24.54 -12.58
N LYS A 177 -7.39 25.64 -12.82
CA LYS A 177 -7.12 26.56 -13.94
C LYS A 177 -5.72 27.16 -13.89
N ASN A 178 -5.25 27.51 -12.70
CA ASN A 178 -3.90 28.03 -12.49
C ASN A 178 -2.85 26.95 -12.78
N LEU A 179 -3.05 25.71 -12.34
CA LEU A 179 -2.15 24.59 -12.68
C LEU A 179 -2.07 24.34 -14.18
N ILE A 180 -3.21 24.36 -14.88
CA ILE A 180 -3.25 24.22 -16.36
C ILE A 180 -2.45 25.35 -17.01
N THR A 181 -2.66 26.58 -16.55
CA THR A 181 -1.96 27.77 -17.08
C THR A 181 -0.45 27.67 -16.86
N GLU A 182 -0.04 27.22 -15.67
CA GLU A 182 1.36 27.07 -15.31
C GLU A 182 2.02 25.93 -16.10
N LEU A 183 1.41 24.74 -16.15
CA LEU A 183 1.90 23.63 -16.97
C LEU A 183 1.94 23.98 -18.47
N GLN A 184 1.11 24.90 -18.94
CA GLN A 184 1.13 25.33 -20.34
C GLN A 184 2.21 26.38 -20.64
N ASN A 185 2.43 27.32 -19.72
CA ASN A 185 3.23 28.52 -20.00
C ASN A 185 4.63 28.47 -19.36
N THR A 186 4.86 27.56 -18.41
CA THR A 186 6.19 27.35 -17.85
C THR A 186 7.02 26.54 -18.82
N HIS A 187 8.21 27.03 -19.13
CA HIS A 187 9.22 26.35 -19.94
C HIS A 187 10.44 26.04 -19.06
N PRO A 188 10.44 24.92 -18.31
CA PRO A 188 11.55 24.59 -17.43
C PRO A 188 12.87 24.51 -18.18
N THR A 189 13.90 25.15 -17.62
CA THR A 189 15.26 25.16 -18.19
C THR A 189 16.18 24.15 -17.50
N SER A 190 15.69 23.48 -16.46
CA SER A 190 16.40 22.47 -15.69
C SER A 190 15.49 21.32 -15.26
N VAL A 191 16.09 20.17 -14.93
CA VAL A 191 15.40 19.01 -14.36
C VAL A 191 14.73 19.38 -13.03
N ASP A 192 15.39 20.17 -12.19
CA ASP A 192 14.86 20.58 -10.89
C ASP A 192 13.59 21.44 -11.03
N GLU A 193 13.49 22.26 -12.08
CA GLU A 193 12.27 23.03 -12.38
C GLU A 193 11.10 22.13 -12.79
N TYR A 194 11.34 21.05 -13.56
CA TYR A 194 10.32 20.04 -13.84
C TYR A 194 9.86 19.32 -12.57
N GLN A 195 10.80 18.90 -11.72
CA GLN A 195 10.48 18.23 -10.47
C GLN A 195 9.68 19.14 -9.53
N ALA A 196 10.04 20.43 -9.47
CA ALA A 196 9.29 21.44 -8.72
C ALA A 196 7.87 21.63 -9.27
N LEU A 197 7.71 21.65 -10.60
CA LEU A 197 6.41 21.75 -11.26
C LEU A 197 5.53 20.53 -10.94
N GLY A 198 6.06 19.32 -11.07
CA GLY A 198 5.36 18.08 -10.67
C GLY A 198 4.96 18.08 -9.20
N LYS A 199 5.86 18.54 -8.31
CA LYS A 199 5.58 18.65 -6.87
C LYS A 199 4.43 19.62 -6.59
N LYS A 200 4.35 20.73 -7.33
CA LYS A 200 3.27 21.71 -7.18
C LYS A 200 1.91 21.13 -7.57
N VAL A 201 1.85 20.36 -8.66
CA VAL A 201 0.64 19.65 -9.08
C VAL A 201 0.23 18.65 -7.99
N PHE A 202 1.17 17.84 -7.49
CA PHE A 202 0.93 16.86 -6.43
C PHE A 202 0.43 17.50 -5.12
N ASP A 203 1.06 18.57 -4.66
CA ASP A 203 0.67 19.27 -3.44
C ASP A 203 -0.73 19.87 -3.56
N THR A 204 -1.08 20.42 -4.73
CA THR A 204 -2.41 20.96 -5.01
C THR A 204 -3.47 19.85 -5.02
N ALA A 205 -3.18 18.73 -5.70
CA ALA A 205 -4.03 17.55 -5.71
C ALA A 205 -4.33 17.06 -4.29
N LYS A 206 -3.29 16.95 -3.48
CA LYS A 206 -3.38 16.53 -2.09
C LYS A 206 -4.19 17.51 -1.23
N MET A 207 -4.03 18.82 -1.41
CA MET A 207 -4.83 19.81 -0.69
C MET A 207 -6.33 19.65 -1.00
N MET A 208 -6.68 19.44 -2.27
CA MET A 208 -8.06 19.25 -2.70
C MET A 208 -8.65 17.93 -2.16
N LEU A 209 -7.89 16.83 -2.19
CA LEU A 209 -8.29 15.54 -1.62
C LEU A 209 -8.49 15.56 -0.11
N LEU A 210 -7.83 16.49 0.59
CA LEU A 210 -7.91 16.63 2.04
C LEU A 210 -8.91 17.71 2.49
N ASN A 211 -9.55 18.41 1.55
CA ASN A 211 -10.54 19.43 1.86
C ASN A 211 -11.78 18.78 2.47
N LYS A 212 -12.00 19.01 3.77
CA LYS A 212 -13.10 18.42 4.56
C LYS A 212 -14.50 18.84 4.07
N ASN A 213 -14.58 19.87 3.22
CA ASN A 213 -15.82 20.30 2.60
C ASN A 213 -16.28 19.36 1.48
N TYR A 214 -15.35 18.58 0.90
CA TYR A 214 -15.69 17.57 -0.10
C TYR A 214 -16.00 16.24 0.57
N LYS A 215 -17.20 15.75 0.32
CA LYS A 215 -17.72 14.48 0.81
C LYS A 215 -18.41 13.75 -0.35
N ASP A 216 -18.76 12.50 -0.11
CA ASP A 216 -19.60 11.69 -1.00
C ASP A 216 -19.09 11.69 -2.45
N ASN A 217 -19.96 12.00 -3.42
CA ASN A 217 -19.65 11.96 -4.84
C ASN A 217 -18.53 12.95 -5.23
N THR A 218 -18.46 14.13 -4.60
CA THR A 218 -17.40 15.10 -4.93
C THR A 218 -16.02 14.59 -4.51
N LEU A 219 -15.90 14.03 -3.30
CA LEU A 219 -14.65 13.42 -2.86
C LEU A 219 -14.28 12.21 -3.72
N LYS A 220 -15.27 11.36 -4.05
CA LYS A 220 -15.07 10.21 -4.94
C LYS A 220 -14.54 10.63 -6.32
N ASN A 221 -15.14 11.65 -6.92
CA ASN A 221 -14.74 12.15 -8.24
C ASN A 221 -13.34 12.76 -8.21
N LEU A 222 -12.99 13.49 -7.14
CA LEU A 222 -11.64 14.01 -6.94
C LEU A 222 -10.61 12.87 -6.79
N GLN A 223 -10.95 11.82 -6.04
CA GLN A 223 -10.08 10.65 -5.87
C GLN A 223 -9.83 9.93 -7.19
N VAL A 224 -10.88 9.67 -7.98
CA VAL A 224 -10.75 9.05 -9.32
C VAL A 224 -9.88 9.91 -10.22
N PHE A 225 -10.17 11.22 -10.25
CA PHE A 225 -9.44 12.16 -11.07
C PHE A 225 -7.95 12.19 -10.75
N PHE A 226 -7.60 12.39 -9.48
CA PHE A 226 -6.19 12.49 -9.08
C PHE A 226 -5.46 11.16 -9.15
N HIS A 227 -6.15 10.03 -8.98
CA HIS A 227 -5.56 8.73 -9.23
C HIS A 227 -5.15 8.56 -10.70
N GLY A 228 -5.97 9.04 -11.66
CA GLY A 228 -5.60 9.03 -13.08
C GLY A 228 -4.41 9.93 -13.46
N LEU A 229 -4.00 10.82 -12.55
CA LEU A 229 -2.83 11.70 -12.69
C LEU A 229 -1.63 11.27 -11.83
N GLU A 230 -1.81 10.30 -10.93
CA GLU A 230 -0.86 10.01 -9.85
C GLU A 230 0.51 9.60 -10.37
N ASP A 231 0.52 8.70 -11.35
CA ASP A 231 1.73 8.23 -12.00
C ASP A 231 2.47 9.37 -12.71
N ASP A 232 1.77 10.21 -13.49
CA ASP A 232 2.44 11.30 -14.22
C ASP A 232 2.98 12.37 -13.26
N MET A 233 2.28 12.64 -12.15
CA MET A 233 2.79 13.53 -11.09
C MET A 233 4.08 12.99 -10.48
N HIS A 234 4.10 11.69 -10.16
CA HIS A 234 5.29 11.04 -9.60
C HIS A 234 6.44 10.93 -10.59
N HIS A 235 6.15 10.66 -11.86
CA HIS A 235 7.14 10.69 -12.92
C HIS A 235 7.72 12.08 -13.09
N LEU A 236 6.90 13.14 -13.21
CA LEU A 236 7.38 14.51 -13.35
C LEU A 236 8.26 14.94 -12.15
N MET A 237 7.90 14.52 -10.94
CA MET A 237 8.68 14.76 -9.71
C MET A 237 10.01 14.01 -9.64
N SER A 238 10.23 13.00 -10.49
CA SER A 238 11.41 12.11 -10.44
C SER A 238 12.16 11.99 -11.75
N VAL A 239 11.83 12.83 -12.75
CA VAL A 239 12.52 12.86 -14.04
C VAL A 239 14.02 13.10 -13.88
N LYS A 240 14.79 12.48 -14.78
CA LYS A 240 16.26 12.57 -14.79
C LYS A 240 16.81 13.29 -16.02
N SER A 241 15.95 13.67 -16.96
CA SER A 241 16.32 14.36 -18.18
C SER A 241 15.31 15.45 -18.56
N MET A 242 15.74 16.39 -19.39
CA MET A 242 14.87 17.43 -19.94
C MET A 242 13.78 16.85 -20.85
N GLU A 243 14.10 15.77 -21.58
CA GLU A 243 13.17 15.08 -22.47
C GLU A 243 12.04 14.39 -21.69
N GLU A 244 12.37 13.66 -20.61
CA GLU A 244 11.37 13.07 -19.72
C GLU A 244 10.51 14.15 -19.08
N GLY A 245 11.14 15.24 -18.61
CA GLY A 245 10.43 16.39 -18.04
C GLY A 245 9.38 16.95 -18.99
N GLN A 246 9.78 17.21 -20.24
CA GLN A 246 8.88 17.74 -21.26
C GLN A 246 7.72 16.79 -21.54
N LYS A 247 8.01 15.50 -21.70
CA LYS A 247 6.99 14.46 -21.94
C LYS A 247 5.94 14.43 -20.83
N TYR A 248 6.37 14.31 -19.57
CA TYR A 248 5.44 14.17 -18.44
C TYR A 248 4.72 15.49 -18.11
N GLN A 249 5.33 16.66 -18.40
CA GLN A 249 4.63 17.95 -18.35
C GLN A 249 3.47 17.99 -19.37
N GLU A 250 3.70 17.53 -20.60
CA GLU A 250 2.67 17.49 -21.65
C GLU A 250 1.55 16.48 -21.33
N GLU A 251 1.90 15.28 -20.85
CA GLU A 251 0.92 14.27 -20.43
C GLU A 251 0.03 14.79 -19.29
N LEU A 252 0.63 15.40 -18.25
CA LEU A 252 -0.11 16.05 -17.16
C LEU A 252 -1.01 17.17 -17.66
N LEU A 253 -0.52 18.04 -18.54
CA LEU A 253 -1.28 19.14 -19.11
C LEU A 253 -2.51 18.63 -19.89
N ASN A 254 -2.32 17.61 -20.73
CA ASN A 254 -3.39 17.05 -21.54
C ASN A 254 -4.48 16.39 -20.69
N LYS A 255 -4.08 15.63 -19.67
CA LYS A 255 -5.04 15.07 -18.72
C LYS A 255 -5.73 16.20 -17.94
N LEU A 256 -5.02 17.14 -17.34
CA LEU A 256 -5.62 18.26 -16.59
C LEU A 256 -6.60 19.10 -17.44
N LYS A 257 -6.29 19.37 -18.72
CA LYS A 257 -7.21 20.06 -19.65
C LYS A 257 -8.46 19.25 -19.93
N THR A 258 -8.30 17.96 -20.19
CA THR A 258 -9.43 17.04 -20.39
C THR A 258 -10.33 17.08 -19.16
N TYR A 259 -9.72 17.00 -17.98
CA TYR A 259 -10.41 16.90 -16.71
C TYR A 259 -10.99 18.22 -16.16
N GLY A 260 -10.43 19.38 -16.53
CA GLY A 260 -10.96 20.69 -16.15
C GLY A 260 -12.40 20.93 -16.60
N ASN A 261 -12.88 20.20 -17.61
CA ASN A 261 -14.26 20.24 -18.09
C ASN A 261 -15.26 19.42 -17.25
N TYR A 262 -14.77 18.59 -16.31
CA TYR A 262 -15.60 17.67 -15.50
C TYR A 262 -16.15 18.33 -14.25
N PHE A 263 -15.47 19.35 -13.76
CA PHE A 263 -15.86 20.09 -12.56
C PHE A 263 -16.55 21.39 -12.94
N LYS A 264 -17.65 21.72 -12.26
CA LYS A 264 -18.42 22.97 -12.46
C LYS A 264 -18.47 23.78 -11.18
#